data_AF-A0AA42KYG7-F1
#
_entry.id   AF-A0AA42KYG7-F1
#
_cell.length_a   1.000
_cell.length_b   1.000
_cell.length_c   1.000
_cell.angle_alpha   90.00
_cell.angle_beta   90.00
_cell.angle_gamma   90.00
#
_symmetry.space_group_name_H-M   'P 1'
#
loop_
_entity.id
_entity.type
_entity.pdbx_description
1 polymer ?
#
loop_
_entity_poly.entity_id
_entity_poly.type
_entity_poly.pdbx_seq_one_letter_code
_entity_poly.pdbx_strand_id
1 'polypeptide(L)'
;MSIGQASEQGRIITVEGNLKVQQGDMGAVLTGRASPRMSAGFTGLGAALLFFGRYTRARRSQGRLTRLRKTRVARVDLKVPFAEKDEAKALGARWDPQAKVWYVPEGNETAPFARWLRQQGDTESAMEPEFRIRSPWYFLVESSSKCWKCSSRTRVHAFMLPEDHEQFEYADEDDEAFSLASARGCWMRQGEMGTVSNVYGLSPKVVTQLRSHTTRYRPAYSQQAGATYYMNHCEHCGAKLGDFYMHSEPGGAFFPVSPADASKMILLKVDAPFEVNGSVGYTSENFVEFMQLRDSE
;
A
#
# COMPACT_ATOMS: atom_id res chain seq x y z
N MET A 1 -11.01 -16.88 60.57
CA MET A 1 -9.69 -17.32 61.08
C MET A 1 -9.04 -18.08 59.94
N SER A 2 -7.91 -17.74 59.33
CA SER A 2 -6.87 -16.75 59.53
C SER A 2 -6.14 -16.60 58.19
N ILE A 3 -5.71 -15.37 57.88
CA ILE A 3 -4.35 -14.98 57.39
C ILE A 3 -3.82 -15.72 56.14
N GLY A 4 -3.37 -15.07 55.07
CA GLY A 4 -2.98 -13.69 54.92
C GLY A 4 -2.53 -13.33 53.50
N GLN A 5 -2.39 -12.03 53.31
CA GLN A 5 -1.90 -11.34 52.13
C GLN A 5 -0.41 -11.61 51.91
N ALA A 6 0.01 -11.68 50.64
CA ALA A 6 1.38 -11.43 50.23
C ALA A 6 1.36 -10.46 49.05
N SER A 7 1.51 -9.18 49.37
CA SER A 7 1.97 -8.12 48.49
C SER A 7 3.49 -8.25 48.32
N GLU A 8 4.02 -8.18 47.12
CA GLU A 8 5.45 -7.88 46.94
C GLU A 8 5.65 -6.82 45.86
N GLN A 9 6.44 -5.85 46.26
CA GLN A 9 6.57 -4.51 45.70
C GLN A 9 7.69 -4.46 44.66
N GLY A 10 7.63 -3.42 43.83
CA GLY A 10 8.53 -3.21 42.72
C GLY A 10 10.00 -3.01 43.10
N ARG A 11 10.85 -3.17 42.09
CA ARG A 11 12.18 -2.57 42.05
C ARG A 11 12.42 -1.99 40.66
N ILE A 12 12.20 -0.69 40.56
CA ILE A 12 12.67 0.17 39.47
C ILE A 12 14.17 0.37 39.73
N ILE A 13 15.00 -0.07 38.78
CA ILE A 13 16.43 0.21 38.78
C ILE A 13 16.66 1.33 37.77
N THR A 14 16.73 2.56 38.28
CA THR A 14 17.18 3.73 37.55
C THR A 14 18.69 3.63 37.39
N VAL A 15 19.19 3.69 36.16
CA VAL A 15 20.62 3.87 35.89
C VAL A 15 20.77 5.22 35.20
N GLU A 16 21.34 6.18 35.94
CA GLU A 16 21.79 7.49 35.48
C GLU A 16 22.97 7.35 34.50
N GLY A 17 23.08 8.24 33.51
CA GLY A 17 24.22 8.19 32.60
C GLY A 17 24.30 9.25 31.49
N ASN A 18 24.48 10.50 31.88
CA ASN A 18 25.23 11.57 31.19
C ASN A 18 24.74 12.18 29.87
N LEU A 19 24.33 13.46 30.03
CA LEU A 19 24.48 14.53 29.04
C LEU A 19 25.95 14.70 28.61
N LYS A 20 26.16 15.01 27.33
CA LYS A 20 27.26 15.86 26.87
C LYS A 20 26.74 16.91 25.90
N VAL A 21 26.69 18.14 26.40
CA VAL A 21 26.66 19.38 25.63
C VAL A 21 28.08 19.62 25.10
N GLN A 22 28.21 20.01 23.83
CA GLN A 22 29.33 20.82 23.38
C GLN A 22 28.82 21.99 22.54
N GLN A 23 29.48 23.10 22.77
CA GLN A 23 29.15 24.48 22.45
C GLN A 23 30.30 25.06 21.63
N GLY A 24 29.99 26.01 20.74
CA GLY A 24 30.93 26.98 20.17
C GLY A 24 31.49 26.62 18.79
N ASP A 25 31.75 27.56 17.89
CA ASP A 25 31.55 29.00 17.92
C ASP A 25 31.81 29.59 16.52
N MET A 26 31.32 30.81 16.32
CA MET A 26 31.79 31.87 15.42
C MET A 26 31.83 31.72 13.89
N GLY A 27 31.34 32.77 13.22
CA GLY A 27 31.84 33.17 11.90
C GLY A 27 30.86 33.96 11.04
N ALA A 28 30.62 35.23 11.37
CA ALA A 28 29.99 36.20 10.48
C ALA A 28 30.82 36.42 9.19
N VAL A 29 30.19 36.90 8.11
CA VAL A 29 30.53 38.17 7.43
C VAL A 29 29.70 38.33 6.14
N LEU A 30 29.27 39.57 5.96
CA LEU A 30 28.42 40.15 4.92
C LEU A 30 29.14 40.34 3.57
N THR A 31 28.33 40.80 2.61
CA THR A 31 28.63 41.49 1.32
C THR A 31 28.32 40.60 0.11
N GLY A 32 27.64 41.03 -0.94
CA GLY A 32 27.07 42.33 -1.31
C GLY A 32 27.06 42.46 -2.84
N ARG A 33 25.98 43.04 -3.39
CA ARG A 33 25.83 43.59 -4.76
C ARG A 33 25.84 42.57 -5.92
N ALA A 34 25.32 42.84 -7.10
CA ALA A 34 24.29 43.71 -7.68
C ALA A 34 24.27 43.33 -9.18
N SER A 35 23.11 43.30 -9.82
CA SER A 35 22.96 43.16 -11.28
C SER A 35 23.62 44.35 -12.04
N PRO A 36 23.83 44.32 -13.38
CA PRO A 36 22.71 44.52 -14.34
C PRO A 36 22.84 43.95 -15.79
N ARG A 37 21.65 43.84 -16.42
CA ARG A 37 21.24 44.13 -17.83
C ARG A 37 22.20 44.00 -19.03
N MET A 38 21.68 43.41 -20.12
CA MET A 38 21.61 43.88 -21.54
C MET A 38 20.65 42.91 -22.29
N SER A 39 19.47 43.26 -22.83
CA SER A 39 19.05 44.10 -23.98
C SER A 39 19.32 43.54 -25.40
N ALA A 40 18.24 43.17 -26.10
CA ALA A 40 17.95 43.22 -27.56
C ALA A 40 16.84 42.18 -27.85
N GLY A 41 15.65 42.43 -28.42
CA GLY A 41 15.16 43.53 -29.24
C GLY A 41 15.32 43.19 -30.73
N PHE A 42 14.33 42.53 -31.36
CA PHE A 42 14.04 42.69 -32.80
C PHE A 42 12.62 42.19 -33.14
N THR A 43 11.86 43.11 -33.73
CA THR A 43 10.50 43.04 -34.26
C THR A 43 10.48 42.60 -35.73
N GLY A 44 9.36 42.06 -36.23
CA GLY A 44 9.05 42.11 -37.67
C GLY A 44 7.96 41.16 -38.17
N LEU A 45 6.75 41.68 -38.37
CA LEU A 45 5.67 41.10 -39.19
C LEU A 45 5.94 41.34 -40.69
N GLY A 46 5.43 40.46 -41.56
CA GLY A 46 5.28 40.74 -42.99
C GLY A 46 4.53 39.63 -43.74
N ALA A 47 3.33 39.95 -44.21
CA ALA A 47 2.49 39.13 -45.08
C ALA A 47 2.52 39.68 -46.53
N ALA A 48 2.42 38.81 -47.56
CA ALA A 48 1.66 39.07 -48.81
C ALA A 48 1.85 37.97 -49.90
N LEU A 49 0.76 37.23 -50.09
CA LEU A 49 0.08 36.70 -51.29
C LEU A 49 0.49 37.04 -52.75
N LEU A 50 0.34 35.99 -53.61
CA LEU A 50 -0.06 35.88 -55.05
C LEU A 50 1.00 35.92 -56.19
N PHE A 51 1.15 34.84 -56.97
CA PHE A 51 0.50 34.63 -58.30
C PHE A 51 0.92 33.30 -59.00
N PHE A 52 0.06 32.90 -59.95
CA PHE A 52 -0.12 31.67 -60.75
C PHE A 52 1.08 31.04 -61.49
N GLY A 53 1.03 29.70 -61.69
CA GLY A 53 1.78 29.00 -62.74
C GLY A 53 1.57 27.48 -62.77
N ARG A 54 0.77 26.98 -63.73
CA ARG A 54 0.48 25.55 -63.98
C ARG A 54 1.72 24.76 -64.39
N TYR A 55 1.98 23.61 -63.77
CA TYR A 55 2.64 22.47 -64.42
C TYR A 55 2.12 21.14 -63.86
N THR A 56 1.49 20.35 -64.73
CA THR A 56 1.12 18.96 -64.51
C THR A 56 2.30 18.05 -64.85
N ARG A 57 2.87 17.32 -63.87
CA ARG A 57 3.42 15.97 -64.12
C ARG A 57 3.77 15.20 -62.83
N ALA A 58 3.40 13.92 -62.88
CA ALA A 58 3.99 12.77 -62.18
C ALA A 58 3.99 12.77 -60.64
N ARG A 59 3.00 12.06 -60.08
CA ARG A 59 3.09 11.46 -58.75
C ARG A 59 4.31 10.53 -58.69
N ARG A 60 5.41 11.00 -58.10
CA ARG A 60 6.38 10.13 -57.43
C ARG A 60 5.93 10.00 -55.98
N SER A 61 5.31 8.88 -55.64
CA SER A 61 5.17 8.44 -54.25
C SER A 61 6.57 8.11 -53.72
N GLN A 62 7.29 9.12 -53.24
CA GLN A 62 8.43 8.89 -52.39
C GLN A 62 7.91 8.26 -51.11
N GLY A 63 8.24 6.98 -50.94
CA GLY A 63 7.95 6.21 -49.75
C GLY A 63 8.36 7.00 -48.52
N ARG A 64 7.36 7.37 -47.73
CA ARG A 64 7.58 7.71 -46.32
C ARG A 64 8.07 6.42 -45.68
N LEU A 65 9.39 6.25 -45.61
CA LEU A 65 10.00 5.34 -44.65
C LEU A 65 9.44 5.74 -43.30
N THR A 66 8.49 4.95 -42.82
CA THR A 66 7.97 5.01 -41.48
C THR A 66 9.17 4.80 -40.57
N ARG A 67 9.72 5.90 -40.06
CA ARG A 67 10.61 5.88 -38.91
C ARG A 67 9.80 5.18 -37.82
N LEU A 68 10.09 3.88 -37.60
CA LEU A 68 9.56 3.11 -36.49
C LEU A 68 9.74 4.00 -35.27
N ARG A 69 8.62 4.46 -34.70
CA ARG A 69 8.63 5.17 -33.43
C ARG A 69 9.21 4.17 -32.45
N LYS A 70 10.49 4.33 -32.11
CA LYS A 70 11.12 3.64 -30.99
C LYS A 70 10.27 3.99 -29.78
N THR A 71 9.40 3.08 -29.39
CA THR A 71 8.53 3.20 -28.22
C THR A 71 9.46 3.50 -27.06
N ARG A 72 9.30 4.66 -26.42
CA ARG A 72 9.98 4.91 -25.15
C ARG A 72 9.26 4.04 -24.13
N VAL A 73 9.77 2.82 -23.99
CA VAL A 73 9.25 1.87 -23.01
C VAL A 73 9.67 2.41 -21.65
N ALA A 74 8.68 2.80 -20.84
CA ALA A 74 8.87 3.10 -19.44
C ALA A 74 9.62 1.94 -18.76
N ARG A 75 10.37 2.23 -17.69
CA ARG A 75 11.11 1.22 -16.90
C ARG A 75 10.34 -0.11 -16.80
N VAL A 76 11.01 -1.21 -17.18
CA VAL A 76 10.42 -2.55 -17.14
C VAL A 76 11.09 -3.37 -16.06
N ASP A 77 10.30 -3.85 -15.09
CA ASP A 77 10.77 -4.71 -14.02
C ASP A 77 10.94 -6.16 -14.51
N LEU A 78 11.98 -6.83 -14.01
CA LEU A 78 12.45 -8.16 -14.38
C LEU A 78 12.44 -9.10 -13.18
N LYS A 79 12.09 -10.36 -13.42
CA LYS A 79 12.22 -11.46 -12.45
C LYS A 79 13.47 -12.27 -12.79
N VAL A 80 14.60 -11.87 -12.21
CA VAL A 80 15.91 -12.50 -12.47
C VAL A 80 16.28 -13.42 -11.30
N PRO A 81 16.36 -14.74 -11.49
CA PRO A 81 16.90 -15.66 -10.49
C PRO A 81 18.33 -15.27 -10.09
N PHE A 82 18.73 -15.55 -8.85
CA PHE A 82 20.06 -15.16 -8.35
C PHE A 82 21.21 -15.72 -9.19
N ALA A 83 21.05 -16.93 -9.74
CA ALA A 83 22.04 -17.56 -10.61
C ALA A 83 22.26 -16.80 -11.95
N GLU A 84 21.26 -16.05 -12.40
CA GLU A 84 21.25 -15.37 -13.72
C GLU A 84 21.47 -13.85 -13.60
N LYS A 85 21.72 -13.35 -12.38
CA LYS A 85 21.88 -11.92 -12.09
C LYS A 85 23.01 -11.26 -12.88
N ASP A 86 24.11 -12.00 -13.10
CA ASP A 86 25.30 -11.47 -13.76
C ASP A 86 25.06 -11.37 -15.28
N GLU A 87 24.28 -12.29 -15.86
CA GLU A 87 23.82 -12.21 -17.25
C GLU A 87 22.86 -11.04 -17.46
N ALA A 88 21.89 -10.86 -16.56
CA ALA A 88 20.96 -9.73 -16.64
C ALA A 88 21.68 -8.38 -16.50
N LYS A 89 22.66 -8.30 -15.59
CA LYS A 89 23.50 -7.10 -15.43
C LYS A 89 24.35 -6.84 -16.68
N ALA A 90 24.91 -7.88 -17.30
CA ALA A 90 25.70 -7.77 -18.53
C ALA A 90 24.87 -7.25 -19.72
N LEU A 91 23.59 -7.64 -19.79
CA LEU A 91 22.66 -7.16 -20.82
C LEU A 91 22.14 -5.73 -20.58
N GLY A 92 22.45 -5.14 -19.41
CA GLY A 92 22.15 -3.74 -19.09
C GLY A 92 21.02 -3.53 -18.09
N ALA A 93 20.54 -4.58 -17.42
CA ALA A 93 19.61 -4.41 -16.30
C ALA A 93 20.30 -3.71 -15.11
N ARG A 94 19.47 -3.14 -14.24
CA ARG A 94 19.87 -2.46 -13.01
C ARG A 94 19.07 -3.01 -11.85
N TRP A 95 19.67 -3.04 -10.67
CA TRP A 95 19.00 -3.42 -9.44
C TRP A 95 18.46 -2.17 -8.75
N ASP A 96 17.18 -2.17 -8.39
CA ASP A 96 16.57 -1.16 -7.52
C ASP A 96 16.57 -1.66 -6.07
N PRO A 97 17.38 -1.07 -5.16
CA PRO A 97 17.44 -1.51 -3.76
C PRO A 97 16.22 -1.11 -2.93
N GLN A 98 15.43 -0.11 -3.34
CA GLN A 98 14.22 0.31 -2.63
C GLN A 98 13.06 -0.63 -2.94
N ALA A 99 12.87 -0.96 -4.21
CA ALA A 99 11.83 -1.89 -4.66
C ALA A 99 12.31 -3.37 -4.67
N LYS A 100 13.60 -3.62 -4.42
CA LYS A 100 14.26 -4.93 -4.45
C LYS A 100 13.95 -5.72 -5.73
N VAL A 101 14.13 -5.08 -6.89
CA VAL A 101 13.77 -5.63 -8.20
C VAL A 101 14.80 -5.26 -9.26
N TRP A 102 15.07 -6.19 -10.18
CA TRP A 102 15.86 -5.93 -11.38
C TRP A 102 15.00 -5.19 -12.40
N TYR A 103 15.53 -4.20 -13.10
CA TYR A 103 14.79 -3.44 -14.09
C TYR A 103 15.64 -3.08 -15.31
N VAL A 104 14.99 -2.89 -16.45
CA VAL A 104 15.58 -2.36 -17.67
C VAL A 104 15.42 -0.84 -17.66
N PRO A 105 16.51 -0.05 -17.69
CA PRO A 105 16.44 1.41 -17.79
C PRO A 105 15.75 1.89 -19.08
N GLU A 106 15.14 3.07 -19.03
CA GLU A 106 14.48 3.68 -20.19
C GLU A 106 15.48 3.87 -21.35
N GLY A 107 15.13 3.33 -22.53
CA GLY A 107 15.95 3.45 -23.74
C GLY A 107 16.76 2.19 -24.11
N ASN A 108 16.87 1.22 -23.20
CA ASN A 108 17.44 -0.10 -23.50
C ASN A 108 16.43 -1.00 -24.23
N GLU A 109 16.93 -1.89 -25.09
CA GLU A 109 16.09 -2.87 -25.76
C GLU A 109 15.64 -3.94 -24.77
N THR A 110 14.33 -4.21 -24.72
CA THR A 110 13.75 -5.22 -23.82
C THR A 110 13.81 -6.63 -24.40
N ALA A 111 14.06 -6.77 -25.71
CA ALA A 111 14.11 -8.06 -26.41
C ALA A 111 15.14 -9.05 -25.83
N PRO A 112 16.38 -8.67 -25.45
CA PRO A 112 17.33 -9.58 -24.83
C PRO A 112 16.90 -10.07 -23.45
N PHE A 113 16.04 -9.31 -22.78
CA PHE A 113 15.51 -9.63 -21.45
C PHE A 113 14.23 -10.47 -21.53
N ALA A 114 13.78 -10.92 -22.71
CA ALA A 114 12.50 -11.61 -22.88
C ALA A 114 12.30 -12.82 -21.96
N ARG A 115 13.39 -13.48 -21.54
CA ARG A 115 13.36 -14.58 -20.58
C ARG A 115 13.08 -14.17 -19.12
N TRP A 116 13.37 -12.91 -18.76
CA TRP A 116 13.15 -12.33 -17.42
C TRP A 116 12.09 -11.23 -17.39
N LEU A 117 11.63 -10.78 -18.57
CA LEU A 117 10.42 -9.98 -18.68
C LEU A 117 9.33 -10.77 -17.98
N ARG A 118 8.62 -10.14 -17.03
CA ARG A 118 7.40 -10.72 -16.48
C ARG A 118 6.52 -11.07 -17.68
N GLN A 119 6.40 -12.35 -18.01
CA GLN A 119 5.44 -12.73 -19.03
C GLN A 119 4.11 -12.27 -18.46
N GLN A 120 3.36 -11.47 -19.24
CA GLN A 120 2.01 -11.13 -18.83
C GLN A 120 1.23 -12.45 -18.80
N GLY A 121 1.09 -13.02 -17.59
CA GLY A 121 0.55 -14.34 -17.36
C GLY A 121 1.61 -15.44 -17.15
N ASP A 122 2.54 -15.27 -16.20
CA ASP A 122 3.27 -16.41 -15.61
C ASP A 122 2.24 -17.46 -15.13
N THR A 123 2.03 -18.51 -15.94
CA THR A 123 1.01 -19.55 -15.70
C THR A 123 1.37 -20.44 -14.50
N GLU A 124 2.58 -20.33 -13.97
CA GLU A 124 2.99 -20.94 -12.69
C GLU A 124 2.51 -20.16 -11.44
N SER A 125 2.16 -18.88 -11.61
CA SER A 125 1.54 -18.03 -10.58
C SER A 125 0.02 -17.93 -10.73
N ALA A 126 -0.57 -18.54 -11.77
CA ALA A 126 -2.01 -18.53 -12.03
C ALA A 126 -2.82 -19.40 -11.04
N MET A 127 -2.14 -20.16 -10.17
CA MET A 127 -2.77 -21.04 -9.19
C MET A 127 -2.87 -20.42 -7.78
N GLU A 128 -2.22 -19.29 -7.53
CA GLU A 128 -2.33 -18.57 -6.26
C GLU A 128 -3.28 -17.38 -6.43
N PRO A 129 -4.26 -17.19 -5.53
CA PRO A 129 -5.13 -16.04 -5.61
C PRO A 129 -4.35 -14.76 -5.29
N GLU A 130 -4.63 -13.69 -6.04
CA GLU A 130 -4.03 -12.36 -5.81
C GLU A 130 -4.35 -11.83 -4.41
N PHE A 131 -5.55 -12.13 -3.90
CA PHE A 131 -6.02 -11.80 -2.56
C PHE A 131 -6.36 -13.08 -1.80
N ARG A 132 -5.88 -13.22 -0.57
CA ARG A 132 -6.06 -14.43 0.24
C ARG A 132 -7.31 -14.43 1.09
N ILE A 133 -8.01 -13.31 1.20
CA ILE A 133 -9.25 -13.18 1.95
C ILE A 133 -10.29 -12.55 1.03
N ARG A 134 -11.47 -13.15 0.94
CA ARG A 134 -12.58 -12.61 0.15
C ARG A 134 -13.91 -12.71 0.88
N SER A 135 -14.85 -11.86 0.50
CA SER A 135 -16.21 -11.92 1.01
C SER A 135 -17.20 -11.31 0.00
N PRO A 136 -18.45 -11.79 -0.09
CA PRO A 136 -19.45 -11.20 -0.98
C PRO A 136 -19.85 -9.76 -0.61
N TRP A 137 -19.76 -9.41 0.68
CA TRP A 137 -20.08 -8.09 1.22
C TRP A 137 -19.28 -7.87 2.51
N TYR A 138 -19.18 -6.63 2.98
CA TYR A 138 -18.38 -6.33 4.19
C TYR A 138 -18.88 -5.08 4.91
N PHE A 139 -18.39 -4.87 6.13
CA PHE A 139 -18.57 -3.61 6.84
C PHE A 139 -17.29 -2.77 6.76
N LEU A 140 -17.44 -1.49 6.40
CA LEU A 140 -16.47 -0.47 6.76
C LEU A 140 -16.80 0.01 8.17
N VAL A 141 -15.91 -0.26 9.11
CA VAL A 141 -16.10 0.06 10.52
C VAL A 141 -15.45 1.40 10.81
N GLU A 142 -16.21 2.33 11.38
CA GLU A 142 -15.69 3.56 11.97
C GLU A 142 -15.73 3.45 13.50
N SER A 143 -14.65 3.85 14.16
CA SER A 143 -14.56 3.94 15.61
C SER A 143 -13.70 5.14 15.98
N SER A 144 -13.33 5.28 17.25
CA SER A 144 -12.48 6.39 17.70
C SER A 144 -11.43 5.99 18.72
N SER A 145 -10.21 6.49 18.53
CA SER A 145 -9.05 6.21 19.36
C SER A 145 -8.32 7.49 19.78
N LYS A 146 -7.58 7.44 20.89
CA LYS A 146 -6.76 8.55 21.37
C LYS A 146 -5.42 8.56 20.64
N CYS A 147 -5.06 9.69 20.04
CA CYS A 147 -3.76 9.79 19.37
C CYS A 147 -2.60 9.82 20.39
N TRP A 148 -1.62 8.93 20.24
CA TRP A 148 -0.43 8.90 21.10
C TRP A 148 0.43 10.19 21.02
N LYS A 149 0.40 10.91 19.88
CA LYS A 149 1.21 12.10 19.66
C LYS A 149 0.57 13.39 20.18
N CYS A 150 -0.69 13.63 19.85
CA CYS A 150 -1.38 14.88 20.18
C CYS A 150 -2.48 14.74 21.24
N SER A 151 -2.76 13.51 21.70
CA SER A 151 -3.82 13.19 22.66
C SER A 151 -5.26 13.49 22.21
N SER A 152 -5.47 14.11 21.05
CA SER A 152 -6.81 14.32 20.50
C SER A 152 -7.47 13.00 20.09
N ARG A 153 -8.77 12.88 20.38
CA ARG A 153 -9.59 11.76 19.89
C ARG A 153 -9.71 11.86 18.37
N THR A 154 -9.48 10.75 17.69
CA THR A 154 -9.44 10.66 16.23
C THR A 154 -10.36 9.55 15.76
N ARG A 155 -11.11 9.79 14.67
CA ARG A 155 -11.83 8.73 13.95
C ARG A 155 -10.87 7.77 13.24
N VAL A 156 -11.04 6.48 13.49
CA VAL A 156 -10.24 5.39 12.91
C VAL A 156 -11.14 4.41 12.18
N HIS A 157 -10.61 3.76 11.15
CA HIS A 157 -11.37 2.87 10.28
C HIS A 157 -10.72 1.50 10.18
N ALA A 158 -11.53 0.46 10.03
CA ALA A 158 -11.12 -0.90 9.74
C ALA A 158 -12.18 -1.60 8.88
N PHE A 159 -11.94 -2.86 8.53
CA PHE A 159 -12.95 -3.70 7.87
C PHE A 159 -13.41 -4.80 8.82
N MET A 160 -14.67 -5.18 8.72
CA MET A 160 -15.24 -6.33 9.40
C MET A 160 -15.95 -7.20 8.38
N LEU A 161 -15.69 -8.50 8.45
CA LEU A 161 -16.16 -9.51 7.51
C LEU A 161 -17.28 -10.34 8.13
N PRO A 162 -18.31 -10.68 7.34
CA PRO A 162 -19.37 -11.59 7.75
C PRO A 162 -18.90 -13.04 7.86
N GLU A 163 -19.72 -13.90 8.47
CA GLU A 163 -19.45 -15.33 8.69
C GLU A 163 -19.17 -16.13 7.41
N ASP A 164 -19.70 -15.68 6.26
CA ASP A 164 -19.55 -16.33 4.97
C ASP A 164 -18.27 -15.95 4.22
N HIS A 165 -17.41 -15.12 4.83
CA HIS A 165 -16.10 -14.81 4.27
C HIS A 165 -15.21 -16.06 4.20
N GLU A 166 -14.31 -16.04 3.22
CA GLU A 166 -13.43 -17.16 2.91
C GLU A 166 -11.98 -16.71 2.96
N GLN A 167 -11.13 -17.57 3.53
CA GLN A 167 -9.68 -17.42 3.49
C GLN A 167 -9.07 -18.56 2.68
N PHE A 168 -8.04 -18.25 1.89
CA PHE A 168 -7.32 -19.24 1.12
C PHE A 168 -6.26 -19.92 1.99
N GLU A 169 -6.35 -21.23 2.10
CA GLU A 169 -5.41 -22.07 2.84
C GLU A 169 -4.65 -22.97 1.86
N TYR A 170 -3.35 -23.14 2.09
CA TYR A 170 -2.52 -24.02 1.28
C TYR A 170 -2.83 -25.48 1.63
N ALA A 171 -2.77 -26.37 0.63
CA ALA A 171 -2.85 -27.79 0.90
C ALA A 171 -1.53 -28.24 1.55
N ASP A 172 -1.60 -29.03 2.63
CA ASP A 172 -0.42 -29.59 3.28
C ASP A 172 0.22 -30.64 2.35
N GLU A 173 1.54 -30.56 2.17
CA GLU A 173 2.30 -31.44 1.26
C GLU A 173 2.35 -32.90 1.73
N ASP A 174 2.01 -33.17 3.00
CA ASP A 174 2.07 -34.50 3.64
C ASP A 174 0.80 -35.35 3.41
N ASP A 175 -0.25 -34.80 2.80
CA ASP A 175 -1.46 -35.55 2.44
C ASP A 175 -1.30 -36.23 1.07
N GLU A 176 -0.64 -37.40 1.08
CA GLU A 176 -0.38 -38.30 -0.07
C GLU A 176 -1.64 -38.69 -0.89
N ALA A 177 -2.85 -38.36 -0.42
CA ALA A 177 -4.11 -38.59 -1.12
C ALA A 177 -4.44 -37.51 -2.18
N PHE A 178 -3.72 -36.39 -2.20
CA PHE A 178 -4.02 -35.24 -3.07
C PHE A 178 -3.04 -35.10 -4.24
N SER A 179 -2.55 -36.22 -4.74
CA SER A 179 -1.71 -36.26 -5.92
C SER A 179 -2.56 -36.23 -7.19
N LEU A 180 -2.35 -35.18 -8.01
CA LEU A 180 -2.62 -35.03 -9.45
C LEU A 180 -3.80 -34.16 -9.96
N ALA A 181 -4.57 -33.41 -9.16
CA ALA A 181 -5.62 -32.57 -9.76
C ALA A 181 -6.00 -31.24 -9.09
N SER A 182 -5.36 -30.81 -8.01
CA SER A 182 -5.91 -29.70 -7.24
C SER A 182 -5.01 -28.47 -7.20
N ALA A 183 -5.66 -27.31 -7.30
CA ALA A 183 -5.08 -26.02 -7.00
C ALA A 183 -4.28 -26.09 -5.69
N ARG A 184 -3.17 -25.35 -5.59
CA ARG A 184 -2.21 -25.35 -4.46
C ARG A 184 -2.81 -25.02 -3.08
N GLY A 185 -4.13 -24.88 -2.97
CA GLY A 185 -4.89 -24.60 -1.77
C GLY A 185 -6.39 -24.58 -2.06
N CYS A 186 -7.18 -24.38 -1.01
CA CYS A 186 -8.64 -24.28 -1.06
C CYS A 186 -9.14 -23.02 -0.34
N TRP A 187 -10.37 -22.63 -0.65
CA TRP A 187 -11.06 -21.54 0.04
C TRP A 187 -11.85 -22.11 1.21
N MET A 188 -11.53 -21.65 2.42
CA MET A 188 -12.14 -22.11 3.66
C MET A 188 -13.06 -21.02 4.21
N ARG A 189 -14.35 -21.34 4.28
CA ARG A 189 -15.34 -20.49 4.95
C ARG A 189 -15.11 -20.56 6.46
N GLN A 190 -15.07 -19.39 7.09
CA GLN A 190 -14.65 -19.29 8.48
C GLN A 190 -15.82 -19.45 9.47
N GLY A 191 -17.05 -19.12 9.07
CA GLY A 191 -18.25 -19.35 9.87
C GLY A 191 -18.44 -18.37 11.04
N GLU A 192 -17.54 -17.41 11.20
CA GLU A 192 -17.59 -16.39 12.25
C GLU A 192 -17.29 -15.01 11.67
N MET A 193 -17.85 -13.95 12.28
CA MET A 193 -17.50 -12.58 11.92
C MET A 193 -16.10 -12.23 12.43
N GLY A 194 -15.31 -11.52 11.61
CA GLY A 194 -13.93 -11.18 11.95
C GLY A 194 -13.56 -9.76 11.57
N THR A 195 -12.61 -9.16 12.30
CA THR A 195 -12.05 -7.84 11.96
C THR A 195 -10.75 -8.00 11.19
N VAL A 196 -10.57 -7.20 10.15
CA VAL A 196 -9.35 -7.25 9.32
C VAL A 196 -8.31 -6.28 9.87
N SER A 197 -7.09 -6.79 10.06
CA SER A 197 -5.91 -6.04 10.50
C SER A 197 -4.72 -6.38 9.59
N ASN A 198 -3.60 -5.66 9.77
CA ASN A 198 -2.37 -5.85 9.01
C ASN A 198 -2.62 -5.88 7.50
N VAL A 199 -3.36 -4.91 6.98
CA VAL A 199 -3.80 -4.91 5.58
C VAL A 199 -2.67 -4.48 4.66
N TYR A 200 -2.11 -5.40 3.88
CA TYR A 200 -0.99 -5.14 2.96
C TYR A 200 -1.45 -4.90 1.51
N GLY A 201 -2.65 -5.33 1.15
CA GLY A 201 -3.20 -5.14 -0.20
C GLY A 201 -4.72 -5.16 -0.18
N LEU A 202 -5.35 -4.29 -0.98
CA LEU A 202 -6.80 -4.21 -1.17
C LEU A 202 -7.07 -4.17 -2.66
N SER A 203 -8.17 -4.82 -3.10
CA SER A 203 -8.55 -4.71 -4.51
C SER A 203 -8.95 -3.27 -4.88
N PRO A 204 -8.78 -2.85 -6.14
CA PRO A 204 -9.09 -1.48 -6.56
C PRO A 204 -10.54 -1.05 -6.27
N LYS A 205 -11.48 -2.02 -6.29
CA LYS A 205 -12.89 -1.80 -5.94
C LYS A 205 -13.04 -1.41 -4.47
N VAL A 206 -12.42 -2.20 -3.57
CA VAL A 206 -12.42 -1.92 -2.14
C VAL A 206 -11.71 -0.61 -1.82
N VAL A 207 -10.59 -0.30 -2.49
CA VAL A 207 -9.91 0.99 -2.34
C VAL A 207 -10.82 2.15 -2.74
N THR A 208 -11.57 2.03 -3.84
CA THR A 208 -12.49 3.07 -4.30
C THR A 208 -13.58 3.33 -3.26
N GLN A 209 -14.19 2.27 -2.72
CA GLN A 209 -15.17 2.38 -1.64
C GLN A 209 -14.55 2.95 -0.37
N LEU A 210 -13.36 2.50 0.03
CA LEU A 210 -12.67 3.09 1.18
C LEU A 210 -12.46 4.59 1.02
N ARG A 211 -12.10 5.04 -0.19
CA ARG A 211 -11.76 6.44 -0.49
C ARG A 211 -12.97 7.37 -0.56
N SER A 212 -14.17 6.87 -0.85
CA SER A 212 -15.40 7.67 -0.74
C SER A 212 -15.74 8.00 0.71
N HIS A 213 -15.34 7.16 1.66
CA HIS A 213 -15.58 7.37 3.09
C HIS A 213 -14.43 8.04 3.83
N THR A 214 -13.17 7.66 3.52
CA THR A 214 -12.01 8.18 4.23
C THR A 214 -10.72 8.21 3.39
N THR A 215 -9.97 9.29 3.57
CA THR A 215 -8.60 9.43 3.03
C THR A 215 -7.52 9.18 4.08
N ARG A 216 -7.91 8.91 5.34
CA ARG A 216 -7.00 8.79 6.49
C ARG A 216 -6.57 7.36 6.81
N TYR A 217 -7.31 6.35 6.33
CA TYR A 217 -6.85 4.97 6.33
C TYR A 217 -6.13 4.67 5.02
N ARG A 218 -4.80 4.58 5.05
CA ARG A 218 -3.96 4.53 3.83
C ARG A 218 -2.61 3.86 4.08
N PRO A 219 -1.92 3.40 3.03
CA PRO A 219 -0.61 2.79 3.16
C PRO A 219 0.41 3.74 3.78
N ALA A 220 1.14 3.27 4.78
CA ALA A 220 2.31 3.96 5.31
C ALA A 220 3.32 2.95 5.89
N TYR A 221 4.60 3.30 5.84
CA TYR A 221 5.66 2.49 6.42
C TYR A 221 5.65 2.58 7.96
N SER A 222 5.66 1.44 8.64
CA SER A 222 5.86 1.32 10.09
C SER A 222 7.26 0.80 10.39
N GLN A 223 8.02 1.53 11.21
CA GLN A 223 9.34 1.08 11.67
C GLN A 223 9.24 -0.16 12.56
N GLN A 224 8.22 -0.23 13.41
CA GLN A 224 8.00 -1.33 14.34
C GLN A 224 7.62 -2.63 13.62
N ALA A 225 6.82 -2.53 12.54
CA ALA A 225 6.44 -3.70 11.75
C ALA A 225 7.43 -4.02 10.62
N GLY A 226 8.38 -3.12 10.32
CA GLY A 226 9.33 -3.29 9.22
C GLY A 226 8.70 -3.31 7.81
N ALA A 227 7.45 -2.89 7.66
CA ALA A 227 6.68 -3.02 6.43
C ALA A 227 5.74 -1.83 6.19
N THR A 228 5.30 -1.68 4.94
CA THR A 228 4.23 -0.75 4.55
C THR A 228 2.91 -1.49 4.51
N TYR A 229 1.91 -0.98 5.23
CA TYR A 229 0.56 -1.52 5.25
C TYR A 229 -0.45 -0.38 5.45
N TYR A 230 -1.73 -0.64 5.21
CA TYR A 230 -2.81 0.30 5.44
C TYR A 230 -2.97 0.54 6.93
N MET A 231 -2.78 1.78 7.36
CA MET A 231 -2.90 2.17 8.76
C MET A 231 -3.64 3.49 8.90
N ASN A 232 -4.19 3.71 10.08
CA ASN A 232 -4.93 4.93 10.39
C ASN A 232 -3.98 6.11 10.60
N HIS A 233 -4.46 7.31 10.30
CA HIS A 233 -3.73 8.56 10.51
C HIS A 233 -4.56 9.52 11.34
N CYS A 234 -3.93 10.15 12.34
CA CYS A 234 -4.56 11.16 13.17
C CYS A 234 -5.17 12.29 12.32
N GLU A 235 -6.44 12.60 12.54
CA GLU A 235 -7.14 13.66 11.81
C GLU A 235 -6.63 15.06 12.17
N HIS A 236 -6.01 15.21 13.35
CA HIS A 236 -5.51 16.48 13.87
C HIS A 236 -4.03 16.72 13.54
N CYS A 237 -3.17 15.73 13.75
CA CYS A 237 -1.71 15.89 13.62
C CYS A 237 -1.06 15.00 12.55
N GLY A 238 -1.83 14.13 11.89
CA GLY A 238 -1.33 13.21 10.86
C GLY A 238 -0.42 12.08 11.35
N ALA A 239 -0.26 11.91 12.67
CA ALA A 239 0.51 10.81 13.25
C ALA A 239 -0.05 9.45 12.80
N LYS A 240 0.84 8.51 12.51
CA LYS A 240 0.51 7.13 12.16
C LYS A 240 -0.01 6.40 13.39
N LEU A 241 -1.13 5.70 13.24
CA LEU A 241 -1.78 4.90 14.26
C LEU A 241 -1.75 3.44 13.78
N GLY A 242 -0.86 2.64 14.38
CA GLY A 242 -0.63 1.24 13.99
C GLY A 242 -1.67 0.29 14.57
N ASP A 243 -1.81 -0.87 13.93
CA ASP A 243 -2.93 -1.80 14.16
C ASP A 243 -2.90 -2.47 15.55
N PHE A 244 -1.72 -2.73 16.13
CA PHE A 244 -1.58 -3.43 17.42
C PHE A 244 -2.46 -2.82 18.53
N TYR A 245 -2.39 -1.51 18.73
CA TYR A 245 -3.16 -0.81 19.77
C TYR A 245 -4.68 -0.81 19.51
N MET A 246 -5.11 -1.02 18.27
CA MET A 246 -6.53 -0.97 17.91
C MET A 246 -7.17 -2.35 17.82
N HIS A 247 -6.40 -3.37 17.42
CA HIS A 247 -6.87 -4.73 17.14
C HIS A 247 -6.35 -5.79 18.12
N SER A 248 -5.35 -5.48 18.95
CA SER A 248 -4.70 -6.47 19.82
C SER A 248 -4.69 -6.08 21.30
N GLU A 249 -5.12 -4.86 21.63
CA GLU A 249 -5.28 -4.43 23.02
C GLU A 249 -6.74 -4.52 23.46
N PRO A 250 -7.05 -5.13 24.62
CA PRO A 250 -8.38 -5.12 25.21
C PRO A 250 -8.95 -3.69 25.34
N GLY A 251 -10.14 -3.45 24.77
CA GLY A 251 -10.74 -2.11 24.74
C GLY A 251 -10.19 -1.20 23.64
N GLY A 252 -9.33 -1.73 22.75
CA GLY A 252 -8.91 -1.08 21.52
C GLY A 252 -10.10 -0.75 20.62
N ALA A 253 -9.90 0.17 19.66
CA ALA A 253 -10.98 0.71 18.84
C ALA A 253 -11.75 -0.36 18.03
N PHE A 254 -11.12 -1.50 17.75
CA PHE A 254 -11.69 -2.65 17.04
C PHE A 254 -11.59 -3.96 17.86
N PHE A 255 -11.36 -3.84 19.17
CA PHE A 255 -11.35 -4.96 20.12
C PHE A 255 -12.26 -4.60 21.30
N PRO A 256 -13.60 -4.60 21.10
CA PRO A 256 -14.54 -4.34 22.18
C PRO A 256 -14.49 -5.46 23.21
N VAL A 257 -14.45 -5.10 24.49
CA VAL A 257 -14.54 -6.05 25.62
C VAL A 257 -15.81 -5.87 26.44
N SER A 258 -16.70 -4.98 25.96
CA SER A 258 -17.99 -4.71 26.57
C SER A 258 -18.98 -4.18 25.53
N PRO A 259 -20.30 -4.34 25.75
CA PRO A 259 -21.33 -3.69 24.95
C PRO A 259 -21.16 -2.17 24.84
N ALA A 260 -20.68 -1.53 25.91
CA ALA A 260 -20.41 -0.10 25.94
C ALA A 260 -19.28 0.31 25.00
N ASP A 261 -18.28 -0.55 24.79
CA ASP A 261 -17.23 -0.31 23.80
C ASP A 261 -17.73 -0.53 22.38
N ALA A 262 -18.49 -1.61 22.14
CA ALA A 262 -19.07 -1.92 20.85
C ALA A 262 -20.06 -0.83 20.36
N SER A 263 -20.84 -0.23 21.26
CA SER A 263 -21.74 0.89 20.93
C SER A 263 -21.04 2.15 20.40
N LYS A 264 -19.72 2.26 20.53
CA LYS A 264 -18.92 3.36 19.95
C LYS A 264 -18.53 3.08 18.48
N MET A 265 -18.75 1.86 18.01
CA MET A 265 -18.41 1.41 16.66
C MET A 265 -19.61 1.63 15.75
N ILE A 266 -19.35 2.17 14.56
CA ILE A 266 -20.33 2.43 13.52
C ILE A 266 -20.01 1.51 12.35
N LEU A 267 -21.00 0.69 11.95
CA LEU A 267 -20.90 -0.25 10.86
C LEU A 267 -21.59 0.33 9.62
N LEU A 268 -20.82 0.58 8.57
CA LEU A 268 -21.38 0.89 7.25
C LEU A 268 -21.34 -0.37 6.39
N LYS A 269 -22.51 -0.89 6.02
CA LYS A 269 -22.59 -2.05 5.12
C LYS A 269 -22.22 -1.65 3.70
N VAL A 270 -21.31 -2.40 3.09
CA VAL A 270 -20.97 -2.29 1.68
C VAL A 270 -21.39 -3.59 0.98
N ASP A 271 -22.42 -3.50 0.16
CA ASP A 271 -22.96 -4.61 -0.63
C ASP A 271 -22.18 -4.80 -1.93
N ALA A 272 -20.89 -5.10 -1.79
CA ALA A 272 -19.99 -5.35 -2.90
C ALA A 272 -18.88 -6.34 -2.52
N PRO A 273 -18.32 -7.08 -3.49
CA PRO A 273 -17.24 -8.02 -3.22
C PRO A 273 -16.04 -7.36 -2.54
N PHE A 274 -15.57 -8.01 -1.49
CA PHE A 274 -14.39 -7.64 -0.72
C PHE A 274 -13.24 -8.58 -1.02
N GLU A 275 -12.04 -8.04 -1.21
CA GLU A 275 -10.82 -8.80 -1.50
C GLU A 275 -9.63 -8.07 -0.84
N VAL A 276 -8.90 -8.79 0.02
CA VAL A 276 -7.80 -8.22 0.82
C VAL A 276 -6.67 -9.23 1.04
N ASN A 277 -5.46 -8.70 1.23
CA ASN A 277 -4.35 -9.40 1.85
C ASN A 277 -4.08 -8.78 3.22
N GLY A 278 -4.25 -9.57 4.27
CA GLY A 278 -4.07 -9.16 5.66
C GLY A 278 -4.31 -10.30 6.62
N SER A 279 -4.71 -9.98 7.84
CA SER A 279 -5.06 -10.95 8.88
C SER A 279 -6.49 -10.71 9.36
N VAL A 280 -7.21 -11.78 9.67
CA VAL A 280 -8.53 -11.69 10.30
C VAL A 280 -8.39 -12.07 11.77
N GLY A 281 -8.88 -11.20 12.66
CA GLY A 281 -8.98 -11.45 14.08
C GLY A 281 -10.39 -11.84 14.47
N TYR A 282 -10.50 -12.90 15.29
CA TYR A 282 -11.75 -13.43 15.83
C TYR A 282 -11.80 -13.26 17.34
N THR A 283 -13.00 -13.07 17.87
CA THR A 283 -13.24 -12.99 19.32
C THR A 283 -14.44 -13.87 19.67
N SER A 284 -14.41 -14.52 20.83
CA SER A 284 -15.51 -15.37 21.30
C SER A 284 -16.80 -14.57 21.54
N GLU A 285 -16.66 -13.28 21.87
CA GLU A 285 -17.75 -12.32 21.96
C GLU A 285 -17.38 -11.12 21.10
N ASN A 286 -18.18 -10.84 20.07
CA ASN A 286 -17.91 -9.74 19.13
C ASN A 286 -18.80 -8.51 19.37
N PHE A 287 -19.86 -8.64 20.18
CA PHE A 287 -20.82 -7.58 20.54
C PHE A 287 -21.41 -6.83 19.35
N VAL A 288 -21.50 -7.49 18.18
CA VAL A 288 -21.94 -6.86 16.92
C VAL A 288 -23.36 -6.29 17.05
N GLU A 289 -24.22 -6.94 17.84
CA GLU A 289 -25.58 -6.50 18.12
C GLU A 289 -25.66 -5.14 18.86
N PHE A 290 -24.58 -4.71 19.49
CA PHE A 290 -24.49 -3.41 20.16
C PHE A 290 -23.88 -2.32 19.29
N MET A 291 -23.35 -2.66 18.12
CA MET A 291 -22.74 -1.68 17.20
C MET A 291 -23.83 -0.91 16.44
N GLN A 292 -23.51 0.32 16.03
CA GLN A 292 -24.46 1.18 15.34
C GLN A 292 -24.42 0.90 13.83
N LEU A 293 -25.47 0.32 13.27
CA LEU A 293 -25.60 0.18 11.83
C LEU A 293 -25.91 1.54 11.20
N ARG A 294 -25.14 1.94 10.20
CA ARG A 294 -25.40 3.12 9.36
C ARG A 294 -25.90 2.63 8.00
N ASP A 295 -27.11 3.03 7.66
CA ASP A 295 -27.65 2.78 6.33
C ASP A 295 -26.84 3.57 5.29
N SER A 296 -26.52 2.92 4.17
CA SER A 296 -25.97 3.59 2.99
C SER A 296 -27.09 4.44 2.35
N GLU A 297 -27.00 5.78 2.49
CA GLU A 297 -27.87 6.74 1.77
C GLU A 297 -27.72 6.62 0.25
#